data_AF-A0A165T9B0-F1
#
_entry.id   AF-A0A165T9B0-F1
#
_cell.length_a   1.000
_cell.length_b   1.000
_cell.length_c   1.000
_cell.angle_alpha   90.00
_cell.angle_beta   90.00
_cell.angle_gamma   90.00
#
_symmetry.space_group_name_H-M   'P 1'
#
loop_
_entity.id
_entity.type
_entity.pdbx_description
1 polymer ?
#
loop_
_entity_poly.entity_id
_entity_poly.type
_entity_poly.pdbx_seq_one_letter_code
_entity_poly.pdbx_strand_id
1 'polypeptide(L)'
;MDFMELRGCALQETIGKRNSILGRHARDSQRLLLELEFLRLAPPCVDKLMSNGQQALAEQLQRNVTIKREQLPARIFNATLANDEFGSFWRVSEVNPSYPENTSSVPVTSLASINALARQWLAGDYRVDNREFELLLYDLSTGDGASLWLALDQQAAWLEGADQVLRQRAANGPLCQGRIRPAAADVLPTVVRKFFIQGIQPRAAMLGRRYHDLMPPLQALEAQLQAVLPTDYRHWQQARDRDLRAYSEAPARHVQNLQNLLKPCGGINGN
;
A
#
# COMPACT_ATOMS: atom_id res chain seq x y z
N MET A 1 -2.87 -36.78 7.52
CA MET A 1 -3.66 -36.93 8.76
C MET A 1 -5.08 -37.22 8.34
N ASP A 2 -5.66 -38.29 8.84
CA ASP A 2 -7.01 -38.69 8.45
C ASP A 2 -8.03 -37.89 9.26
N PHE A 3 -9.03 -37.34 8.56
CA PHE A 3 -10.15 -36.60 9.14
C PHE A 3 -10.89 -37.42 10.23
N MET A 4 -10.91 -38.74 10.07
CA MET A 4 -11.60 -39.66 10.99
C MET A 4 -10.87 -39.86 12.33
N GLU A 5 -9.59 -39.51 12.42
CA GLU A 5 -8.76 -39.70 13.62
C GLU A 5 -8.99 -38.60 14.67
N LEU A 6 -9.61 -37.48 14.29
CA LEU A 6 -9.81 -36.29 15.14
C LEU A 6 -11.22 -36.18 15.75
N ARG A 7 -11.93 -37.31 15.86
CA ARG A 7 -13.30 -37.33 16.38
C ARG A 7 -13.41 -36.66 17.75
N GLY A 8 -14.31 -35.69 17.84
CA GLY A 8 -14.56 -34.94 19.07
C GLY A 8 -13.64 -33.74 19.29
N CYS A 9 -12.79 -33.37 18.32
CA CYS A 9 -12.17 -32.05 18.24
C CYS A 9 -12.98 -31.14 17.31
N ALA A 10 -13.19 -29.88 17.70
CA ALA A 10 -13.77 -28.86 16.80
C ALA A 10 -12.93 -28.67 15.51
N LEU A 11 -11.62 -28.96 15.59
CA LEU A 11 -10.69 -28.97 14.46
C LEU A 11 -11.14 -29.87 13.30
N GLN A 12 -11.88 -30.95 13.59
CA GLN A 12 -12.38 -31.86 12.57
C GLN A 12 -13.25 -31.11 11.55
N GLU A 13 -14.14 -30.21 12.01
CA GLU A 13 -15.02 -29.44 11.13
C GLU A 13 -14.23 -28.56 10.16
N THR A 14 -13.19 -27.86 10.65
CA THR A 14 -12.32 -27.01 9.82
C THR A 14 -11.58 -27.82 8.75
N ILE A 15 -11.08 -29.01 9.09
CA ILE A 15 -10.44 -29.91 8.12
C ILE A 15 -11.46 -30.39 7.08
N GLY A 16 -12.69 -30.70 7.52
CA GLY A 16 -13.79 -31.04 6.63
C GLY A 16 -14.13 -29.93 5.64
N LYS A 17 -14.29 -28.69 6.13
CA LYS A 17 -14.50 -27.49 5.30
C LYS A 17 -13.39 -27.35 4.26
N ARG A 18 -12.12 -27.50 4.67
CA ARG A 18 -10.96 -27.39 3.78
C ARG A 18 -10.92 -28.47 2.69
N ASN A 19 -11.25 -29.71 3.02
CA ASN A 19 -11.20 -30.85 2.09
C ASN A 19 -12.42 -30.93 1.15
N SER A 20 -13.50 -30.22 1.48
CA SER A 20 -14.68 -30.11 0.61
C SER A 20 -14.31 -29.53 -0.78
N ILE A 21 -15.17 -29.76 -1.78
CA ILE A 21 -14.99 -29.20 -3.13
C ILE A 21 -14.89 -27.66 -3.04
N LEU A 22 -15.78 -27.04 -2.25
CA LEU A 22 -15.77 -25.59 -2.03
C LEU A 22 -14.48 -25.13 -1.36
N GLY A 23 -13.98 -25.88 -0.37
CA GLY A 23 -12.71 -25.59 0.30
C GLY A 23 -11.49 -25.72 -0.60
N ARG A 24 -11.51 -26.61 -1.59
CA ARG A 24 -10.44 -26.77 -2.58
C ARG A 24 -10.37 -25.58 -3.53
N HIS A 25 -11.52 -25.05 -3.94
CA HIS A 25 -11.63 -23.89 -4.84
C HIS A 25 -11.82 -22.55 -4.10
N ALA A 26 -11.68 -22.53 -2.77
CA ALA A 26 -11.77 -21.31 -1.97
C ALA A 26 -10.71 -20.28 -2.40
N ARG A 27 -11.11 -19.00 -2.42
CA ARG A 27 -10.21 -17.85 -2.61
C ARG A 27 -9.16 -17.82 -1.51
N ASP A 28 -8.04 -17.13 -1.75
CA ASP A 28 -6.92 -17.12 -0.79
C ASP A 28 -7.28 -16.49 0.56
N SER A 29 -8.20 -15.51 0.59
CA SER A 29 -8.76 -14.96 1.82
C SER A 29 -9.48 -16.03 2.66
N GLN A 30 -10.37 -16.80 2.04
CA GLN A 30 -11.09 -17.91 2.67
C GLN A 30 -10.14 -19.04 3.11
N ARG A 31 -9.07 -19.29 2.35
CA ARG A 31 -8.02 -20.25 2.74
C ARG A 31 -7.27 -19.78 3.96
N LEU A 32 -6.93 -18.50 4.05
CA LEU A 32 -6.32 -17.91 5.25
C LEU A 32 -7.24 -18.02 6.46
N LEU A 33 -8.54 -17.71 6.31
CA LEU A 33 -9.50 -17.81 7.42
C LEU A 33 -9.60 -19.25 7.98
N LEU A 34 -9.64 -20.26 7.10
CA LEU A 34 -9.58 -21.67 7.51
C LEU A 34 -8.25 -22.04 8.19
N GLU A 35 -7.15 -21.43 7.75
CA GLU A 35 -5.82 -21.63 8.32
C GLU A 35 -5.72 -21.05 9.74
N LEU A 36 -6.24 -19.85 9.95
CA LEU A 36 -6.33 -19.19 11.27
C LEU A 36 -7.23 -19.99 12.20
N GLU A 37 -8.39 -20.46 11.72
CA GLU A 37 -9.28 -21.33 12.48
C GLU A 37 -8.59 -22.63 12.90
N PHE A 38 -7.84 -23.26 11.99
CA PHE A 38 -7.03 -24.44 12.29
C PHE A 38 -6.03 -24.15 13.42
N LEU A 39 -5.25 -23.08 13.28
CA LEU A 39 -4.21 -22.70 14.24
C LEU A 39 -4.78 -22.37 15.62
N ARG A 40 -6.00 -21.84 15.68
CA ARG A 40 -6.75 -21.57 16.92
C ARG A 40 -7.27 -22.85 17.57
N LEU A 41 -7.79 -23.79 16.79
CA LEU A 41 -8.46 -25.00 17.30
C LEU A 41 -7.51 -26.18 17.55
N ALA A 42 -6.31 -26.16 16.98
CA ALA A 42 -5.35 -27.26 17.10
C ALA A 42 -4.81 -27.46 18.53
N PRO A 43 -4.39 -26.44 19.30
CA PRO A 43 -3.85 -26.65 20.65
C PRO A 43 -4.79 -27.41 21.61
N PRO A 44 -6.07 -27.03 21.79
CA PRO A 44 -6.96 -27.80 22.66
C PRO A 44 -7.25 -29.22 22.14
N CYS A 45 -7.13 -29.44 20.82
CA CYS A 45 -7.22 -30.79 20.26
C CYS A 45 -5.98 -31.63 20.59
N VAL A 46 -4.77 -31.06 20.53
CA VAL A 46 -3.53 -31.72 20.97
C VAL A 46 -3.64 -32.16 22.42
N ASP A 47 -4.09 -31.28 23.32
CA ASP A 47 -4.25 -31.60 24.75
C ASP A 47 -5.20 -32.78 24.98
N LYS A 48 -6.32 -32.79 24.25
CA LYS A 48 -7.30 -33.88 24.30
C LYS A 48 -6.76 -35.20 23.75
N LEU A 49 -6.00 -35.16 22.66
CA LEU A 49 -5.36 -36.36 22.11
C LEU A 49 -4.34 -36.94 23.08
N MET A 50 -3.55 -36.08 23.73
CA MET A 50 -2.60 -36.48 24.77
C MET A 50 -3.31 -37.12 25.97
N SER A 51 -4.40 -36.52 26.47
CA SER A 51 -5.17 -37.09 27.59
C SER A 51 -5.81 -38.45 27.25
N ASN A 52 -6.10 -38.68 25.98
CA ASN A 52 -6.67 -39.94 25.48
C ASN A 52 -5.60 -41.00 25.15
N GLY A 53 -4.32 -40.73 25.43
CA GLY A 53 -3.22 -41.65 25.13
C GLY A 53 -2.85 -41.72 23.64
N GLN A 54 -3.36 -40.83 22.80
CA GLN A 54 -3.12 -40.80 21.36
C GLN A 54 -1.85 -39.98 21.01
N GLN A 55 -0.73 -40.30 21.65
CA GLN A 55 0.49 -39.48 21.59
C GLN A 55 1.02 -39.28 20.17
N ALA A 56 1.09 -40.34 19.36
CA ALA A 56 1.59 -40.25 17.98
C ALA A 56 0.77 -39.27 17.11
N LEU A 57 -0.55 -39.24 17.30
CA LEU A 57 -1.45 -38.34 16.57
C LEU A 57 -1.32 -36.90 17.08
N ALA A 58 -1.21 -36.72 18.39
CA ALA A 58 -0.96 -35.41 19.01
C ALA A 58 0.35 -34.78 18.49
N GLU A 59 1.44 -35.57 18.44
CA GLU A 59 2.72 -35.14 17.89
C GLU A 59 2.63 -34.80 16.40
N GLN A 60 1.86 -35.57 15.62
CA GLN A 60 1.62 -35.26 14.22
C GLN A 60 0.84 -33.95 14.05
N LEU A 61 -0.16 -33.70 14.90
CA LEU A 61 -0.91 -32.44 14.88
C LEU A 61 -0.03 -31.26 15.28
N GLN A 62 0.84 -31.43 16.27
CA GLN A 62 1.81 -30.41 16.65
C GLN A 62 2.78 -30.07 15.51
N ARG A 63 3.28 -31.08 14.77
CA ARG A 63 4.09 -30.85 13.55
C ARG A 63 3.33 -30.06 12.50
N ASN A 64 2.05 -30.39 12.27
CA ASN A 64 1.21 -29.63 11.34
C ASN A 64 1.03 -28.18 11.80
N VAL A 65 0.82 -27.92 13.09
CA VAL A 65 0.74 -26.55 13.62
C VAL A 65 2.03 -25.78 13.34
N THR A 66 3.20 -26.39 13.56
CA THR A 66 4.49 -25.75 13.26
C THR A 66 4.62 -25.38 11.79
N ILE A 67 4.38 -26.33 10.88
CA ILE A 67 4.44 -26.11 9.42
C ILE A 67 3.49 -24.97 9.01
N LYS A 68 2.29 -24.96 9.56
CA LYS A 68 1.26 -23.97 9.25
C LYS A 68 1.63 -22.57 9.75
N ARG A 69 2.25 -22.46 10.92
CA ARG A 69 2.82 -21.20 11.43
C ARG A 69 3.94 -20.69 10.52
N GLU A 70 4.82 -21.57 10.05
CA GLU A 70 5.88 -21.20 9.10
C GLU A 70 5.32 -20.69 7.77
N GLN A 71 4.20 -21.25 7.31
CA GLN A 71 3.53 -20.86 6.07
C GLN A 71 2.62 -19.62 6.22
N LEU A 72 2.25 -19.26 7.44
CA LEU A 72 1.26 -18.21 7.71
C LEU A 72 1.60 -16.86 7.05
N PRO A 73 2.84 -16.34 7.07
CA PRO A 73 3.15 -15.08 6.40
C PRO A 73 2.83 -15.12 4.91
N ALA A 74 3.14 -16.23 4.22
CA ALA A 74 2.84 -16.39 2.80
C ALA A 74 1.32 -16.48 2.55
N ARG A 75 0.56 -17.08 3.47
CA ARG A 75 -0.92 -17.09 3.40
C ARG A 75 -1.51 -15.71 3.58
N ILE A 76 -0.97 -14.90 4.48
CA ILE A 76 -1.37 -13.50 4.66
C ILE A 76 -1.07 -12.71 3.39
N PHE A 77 0.13 -12.85 2.82
CA PHE A 77 0.48 -12.20 1.55
C PHE A 77 -0.52 -12.54 0.44
N ASN A 78 -0.80 -13.83 0.21
CA ASN A 78 -1.74 -14.25 -0.83
C ASN A 78 -3.15 -13.69 -0.64
N ALA A 79 -3.63 -13.65 0.61
CA ALA A 79 -4.96 -13.18 0.95
C ALA A 79 -5.12 -11.66 0.94
N THR A 80 -4.03 -10.89 0.90
CA THR A 80 -4.07 -9.42 1.09
C THR A 80 -3.38 -8.63 0.00
N LEU A 81 -2.16 -8.99 -0.39
CA LEU A 81 -1.34 -8.25 -1.36
C LEU A 81 -1.28 -8.93 -2.74
N ALA A 82 -1.81 -10.15 -2.86
CA ALA A 82 -1.87 -10.89 -4.12
C ALA A 82 -3.29 -11.31 -4.52
N ASN A 83 -4.32 -10.74 -3.87
CA ASN A 83 -5.72 -11.00 -4.20
C ASN A 83 -6.26 -10.02 -5.26
N ASP A 84 -7.46 -10.31 -5.76
CA ASP A 84 -8.14 -9.51 -6.78
C ASP A 84 -8.51 -8.11 -6.27
N GLU A 85 -8.78 -7.97 -4.97
CA GLU A 85 -9.13 -6.71 -4.34
C GLU A 85 -7.93 -5.75 -4.33
N PHE A 86 -6.73 -6.22 -3.96
CA PHE A 86 -5.50 -5.42 -4.08
C PHE A 86 -5.13 -5.16 -5.54
N GLY A 87 -5.38 -6.13 -6.43
CA GLY A 87 -5.26 -5.91 -7.87
C GLY A 87 -6.18 -4.79 -8.38
N SER A 88 -7.38 -4.66 -7.82
CA SER A 88 -8.34 -3.60 -8.17
C SER A 88 -7.89 -2.23 -7.64
N PHE A 89 -7.31 -2.16 -6.45
CA PHE A 89 -6.71 -0.93 -5.90
C PHE A 89 -5.63 -0.33 -6.83
N TRP A 90 -4.89 -1.20 -7.53
CA TRP A 90 -3.85 -0.82 -8.50
C TRP A 90 -4.31 -0.88 -9.97
N ARG A 91 -5.62 -0.94 -10.22
CA ARG A 91 -6.18 -0.89 -11.57
C ARG A 91 -6.70 0.51 -11.88
N VAL A 92 -6.35 1.03 -13.06
CA VAL A 92 -6.95 2.26 -13.57
C VAL A 92 -8.35 1.92 -14.08
N SER A 93 -9.38 2.37 -13.37
CA SER A 93 -10.77 2.21 -13.80
C SER A 93 -11.20 3.38 -14.69
N GLU A 94 -11.16 4.62 -14.18
CA GLU A 94 -11.52 5.83 -14.93
C GLU A 94 -10.68 7.05 -14.48
N VAL A 95 -10.28 7.90 -15.43
CA VAL A 95 -9.58 9.16 -15.13
C VAL A 95 -10.60 10.20 -14.68
N ASN A 96 -10.72 10.42 -13.37
CA ASN A 96 -11.56 11.48 -12.83
C ASN A 96 -10.83 12.84 -12.87
N PRO A 97 -11.32 13.84 -13.63
CA PRO A 97 -10.70 15.16 -13.71
C PRO A 97 -10.62 15.90 -12.37
N SER A 98 -11.54 15.63 -11.44
CA SER A 98 -11.55 16.24 -10.11
C SER A 98 -10.70 15.48 -9.09
N TYR A 99 -10.01 14.40 -9.48
CA TYR A 99 -9.11 13.70 -8.57
C TYR A 99 -7.94 14.63 -8.14
N PRO A 100 -7.62 14.75 -6.83
CA PRO A 100 -8.07 13.94 -5.68
C PRO A 100 -9.10 14.62 -4.74
N GLU A 101 -10.02 15.45 -5.23
CA GLU A 101 -10.91 16.28 -4.40
C GLU A 101 -11.81 15.51 -3.43
N ASN A 102 -12.32 14.33 -3.84
CA ASN A 102 -13.29 13.56 -3.07
C ASN A 102 -12.79 12.12 -2.83
N THR A 103 -11.61 11.99 -2.22
CA THR A 103 -11.06 10.67 -1.88
C THR A 103 -11.67 10.15 -0.56
N SER A 104 -11.99 8.85 -0.53
CA SER A 104 -12.50 8.19 0.68
C SER A 104 -11.36 7.84 1.64
N SER A 105 -11.60 7.95 2.95
CA SER A 105 -10.69 7.44 3.99
C SER A 105 -10.78 5.92 4.15
N VAL A 106 -11.85 5.28 3.63
CA VAL A 106 -12.12 3.85 3.80
C VAL A 106 -10.94 2.97 3.40
N PRO A 107 -10.29 3.12 2.23
CA PRO A 107 -9.12 2.30 1.87
C PRO A 107 -7.94 2.46 2.84
N VAL A 108 -7.72 3.67 3.36
CA VAL A 108 -6.64 3.97 4.33
C VAL A 108 -6.91 3.24 5.64
N THR A 109 -8.14 3.34 6.16
CA THR A 109 -8.53 2.65 7.39
C THR A 109 -8.52 1.13 7.22
N SER A 110 -8.94 0.63 6.06
CA SER A 110 -8.94 -0.81 5.78
C SER A 110 -7.52 -1.37 5.68
N LEU A 111 -6.59 -0.67 5.03
CA LEU A 111 -5.16 -1.04 5.06
C LEU A 111 -4.60 -1.07 6.49
N ALA A 112 -4.92 -0.07 7.30
CA ALA A 112 -4.46 -0.02 8.69
C ALA A 112 -5.02 -1.19 9.52
N SER A 113 -6.30 -1.53 9.34
CA SER A 113 -6.95 -2.67 10.02
C SER A 113 -6.37 -4.01 9.55
N ILE A 114 -6.18 -4.22 8.25
CA ILE A 114 -5.53 -5.43 7.70
C ILE A 114 -4.11 -5.57 8.26
N ASN A 115 -3.36 -4.47 8.33
CA ASN A 115 -2.01 -4.44 8.89
C ASN A 115 -1.98 -4.81 10.38
N ALA A 116 -2.99 -4.39 11.16
CA ALA A 116 -3.14 -4.76 12.56
C ALA A 116 -3.50 -6.24 12.74
N LEU A 117 -4.43 -6.76 11.93
CA LEU A 117 -4.80 -8.18 11.91
C LEU A 117 -3.60 -9.07 11.56
N ALA A 118 -2.86 -8.71 10.49
CA ALA A 118 -1.64 -9.43 10.11
C ALA A 118 -0.64 -9.51 11.26
N ARG A 119 -0.44 -8.41 11.99
CA ARG A 119 0.45 -8.38 13.17
C ARG A 119 -0.01 -9.30 14.27
N GLN A 120 -1.32 -9.32 14.57
CA GLN A 120 -1.92 -10.18 15.58
C GLN A 120 -1.74 -11.66 15.22
N TRP A 121 -2.05 -12.04 13.98
CA TRP A 121 -1.90 -13.41 13.50
C TRP A 121 -0.46 -13.88 13.54
N LEU A 122 0.50 -13.03 13.13
CA LEU A 122 1.93 -13.34 13.21
C LEU A 122 2.43 -13.46 14.66
N ALA A 123 1.80 -12.76 15.61
CA ALA A 123 2.09 -12.87 17.04
C ALA A 123 1.41 -14.09 17.71
N GLY A 124 0.62 -14.87 16.97
CA GLY A 124 -0.03 -16.09 17.46
C GLY A 124 -1.46 -15.92 17.94
N ASP A 125 -2.05 -14.72 17.81
CA ASP A 125 -3.47 -14.52 18.06
C ASP A 125 -4.25 -14.71 16.77
N TYR A 126 -4.85 -15.89 16.58
CA TYR A 126 -5.53 -16.29 15.33
C TYR A 126 -7.02 -15.98 15.32
N ARG A 127 -7.51 -15.10 16.20
CA ARG A 127 -8.92 -14.67 16.19
C ARG A 127 -9.18 -13.77 14.99
N VAL A 128 -10.32 -13.97 14.35
CA VAL A 128 -10.77 -13.17 13.20
C VAL A 128 -12.29 -13.30 13.06
N ASP A 129 -12.95 -12.21 12.69
CA ASP A 129 -14.30 -12.25 12.15
C ASP A 129 -14.21 -12.39 10.62
N ASN A 130 -14.70 -13.51 10.10
CA ASN A 130 -14.60 -13.84 8.68
C ASN A 130 -15.27 -12.78 7.79
N ARG A 131 -16.42 -12.25 8.20
CA ARG A 131 -17.17 -11.27 7.42
C ARG A 131 -16.47 -9.92 7.44
N GLU A 132 -16.01 -9.49 8.62
CA GLU A 132 -15.29 -8.23 8.77
C GLU A 132 -14.02 -8.23 7.92
N PHE A 133 -13.23 -9.31 7.93
CA PHE A 133 -12.02 -9.38 7.10
C PHE A 133 -12.34 -9.27 5.59
N GLU A 134 -13.36 -9.96 5.11
CA GLU A 134 -13.78 -9.85 3.70
C GLU A 134 -14.29 -8.44 3.34
N LEU A 135 -14.97 -7.76 4.27
CA LEU A 135 -15.38 -6.36 4.07
C LEU A 135 -14.16 -5.43 4.00
N LEU A 136 -13.12 -5.66 4.80
CA LEU A 136 -11.87 -4.88 4.71
C LEU A 136 -11.19 -5.06 3.35
N LEU A 137 -11.17 -6.28 2.81
CA LEU A 137 -10.64 -6.54 1.46
C LEU A 137 -11.49 -5.87 0.39
N TYR A 138 -12.82 -5.95 0.49
CA TYR A 138 -13.72 -5.27 -0.42
C TYR A 138 -13.51 -3.75 -0.39
N ASP A 139 -13.45 -3.16 0.80
CA ASP A 139 -13.21 -1.73 0.99
C ASP A 139 -11.87 -1.29 0.38
N LEU A 140 -10.83 -2.13 0.52
CA LEU A 140 -9.55 -1.92 -0.14
C LEU A 140 -9.69 -1.91 -1.67
N SER A 141 -10.52 -2.77 -2.26
CA SER A 141 -10.74 -2.80 -3.71
C SER A 141 -11.32 -1.50 -4.28
N THR A 142 -11.97 -0.69 -3.43
CA THR A 142 -12.51 0.63 -3.80
C THR A 142 -11.47 1.75 -3.77
N GLY A 143 -10.23 1.44 -3.40
CA GLY A 143 -9.17 2.42 -3.29
C GLY A 143 -8.60 2.88 -4.63
N ASP A 144 -7.79 3.93 -4.54
CA ASP A 144 -7.43 4.82 -5.64
C ASP A 144 -5.91 4.82 -5.89
N GLY A 145 -5.20 3.73 -5.57
CA GLY A 145 -3.75 3.64 -5.72
C GLY A 145 -3.25 3.93 -7.12
N ALA A 146 -3.87 3.32 -8.14
CA ALA A 146 -3.52 3.58 -9.53
C ALA A 146 -3.85 5.02 -9.97
N SER A 147 -4.97 5.58 -9.48
CA SER A 147 -5.35 6.97 -9.77
C SER A 147 -4.37 7.95 -9.15
N LEU A 148 -3.92 7.70 -7.92
CA LEU A 148 -2.88 8.47 -7.25
C LEU A 148 -1.59 8.44 -8.06
N TRP A 149 -1.14 7.24 -8.46
CA TRP A 149 0.10 7.08 -9.22
C TRP A 149 0.02 7.83 -10.55
N LEU A 150 -1.05 7.64 -11.32
CA LEU A 150 -1.23 8.33 -12.59
C LEU A 150 -1.29 9.86 -12.43
N ALA A 151 -2.01 10.37 -11.43
CA ALA A 151 -2.13 11.81 -11.21
C ALA A 151 -0.80 12.45 -10.78
N LEU A 152 -0.03 11.75 -9.93
CA LEU A 152 1.30 12.18 -9.52
C LEU A 152 2.29 12.16 -10.69
N ASP A 153 2.27 11.10 -11.51
CA ASP A 153 3.10 10.97 -12.71
C ASP A 153 2.84 12.12 -13.70
N GLN A 154 1.57 12.38 -14.02
CA GLN A 154 1.19 13.48 -14.90
C GLN A 154 1.65 14.83 -14.35
N GLN A 155 1.41 15.10 -13.07
CA GLN A 155 1.87 16.34 -12.43
C GLN A 155 3.38 16.48 -12.51
N ALA A 156 4.12 15.40 -12.20
CA ALA A 156 5.57 15.40 -12.23
C ALA A 156 6.10 15.64 -13.66
N ALA A 157 5.49 15.05 -14.68
CA ALA A 157 5.86 15.26 -16.08
C ALA A 157 5.68 16.72 -16.52
N TRP A 158 4.54 17.35 -16.19
CA TRP A 158 4.31 18.77 -16.49
C TRP A 158 5.29 19.70 -15.77
N LEU A 159 5.57 19.43 -14.50
CA LEU A 159 6.55 20.20 -13.72
C LEU A 159 7.97 20.02 -14.24
N GLU A 160 8.34 18.82 -14.67
CA GLU A 160 9.66 18.56 -15.26
C GLU A 160 9.85 19.31 -16.58
N GLY A 161 8.80 19.41 -17.41
CA GLY A 161 8.80 20.25 -18.60
C GLY A 161 8.99 21.73 -18.27
N ALA A 162 8.30 22.24 -17.24
CA ALA A 162 8.50 23.61 -16.75
C ALA A 162 9.93 23.83 -16.22
N ASP A 163 10.45 22.87 -15.46
CA ASP A 163 11.81 22.91 -14.92
C ASP A 163 12.87 22.85 -16.02
N GLN A 164 12.60 22.17 -17.14
CA GLN A 164 13.49 22.17 -18.29
C GLN A 164 13.64 23.58 -18.88
N VAL A 165 12.55 24.35 -18.97
CA VAL A 165 12.58 25.76 -19.41
C VAL A 165 13.42 26.60 -18.45
N LEU A 166 13.25 26.41 -17.14
CA LEU A 166 14.05 27.12 -16.12
C LEU A 166 15.54 26.79 -16.23
N ARG A 167 15.89 25.50 -16.40
CA ARG A 167 17.28 25.05 -16.57
C ARG A 167 17.92 25.59 -17.85
N GLN A 168 17.19 25.58 -18.97
CA GLN A 168 17.65 26.18 -20.23
C GLN A 168 17.91 27.69 -20.07
N ARG A 169 17.03 28.42 -19.36
CA ARG A 169 17.28 29.84 -19.07
C ARG A 169 18.50 30.04 -18.17
N ALA A 170 18.65 29.22 -17.14
CA ALA A 170 19.77 29.30 -16.20
C ALA A 170 21.13 28.99 -16.87
N ALA A 171 21.15 28.14 -17.91
CA ALA A 171 22.35 27.84 -18.68
C ALA A 171 22.94 29.07 -19.40
N ASN A 172 22.10 30.08 -19.69
CA ASN A 172 22.54 31.36 -20.28
C ASN A 172 23.06 32.37 -19.23
N GLY A 173 23.35 31.92 -18.01
CA GLY A 173 23.77 32.74 -16.89
C GLY A 173 22.62 33.25 -16.02
N PRO A 174 22.94 33.89 -14.88
CA PRO A 174 21.94 34.32 -13.90
C PRO A 174 20.91 35.28 -14.51
N LEU A 175 19.67 35.22 -14.01
CA LEU A 175 18.56 36.02 -14.54
C LEU A 175 18.80 37.52 -14.42
N CYS A 176 19.36 37.96 -13.28
CA CYS A 176 19.80 39.33 -13.04
C CYS A 176 21.31 39.38 -12.83
N GLN A 177 21.96 40.43 -13.34
CA GLN A 177 23.41 40.62 -13.27
C GLN A 177 23.74 42.08 -12.92
N GLY A 178 24.27 42.32 -11.72
CA GLY A 178 24.56 43.66 -11.25
C GLY A 178 23.31 44.55 -11.26
N ARG A 179 23.31 45.60 -12.09
CA ARG A 179 22.15 46.50 -12.28
C ARG A 179 21.18 46.06 -13.39
N ILE A 180 21.52 44.99 -14.13
CA ILE A 180 20.70 44.51 -15.25
C ILE A 180 19.60 43.60 -14.71
N ARG A 181 18.36 44.07 -14.81
CA ARG A 181 17.13 43.34 -14.45
C ARG A 181 16.24 43.24 -15.69
N PRO A 182 16.13 42.07 -16.34
CA PRO A 182 15.23 41.89 -17.46
C PRO A 182 13.77 41.85 -16.98
N ALA A 183 12.82 42.24 -17.85
CA ALA A 183 11.39 42.21 -17.53
C ALA A 183 10.88 40.85 -17.04
N ALA A 184 11.52 39.75 -17.48
CA ALA A 184 11.21 38.40 -17.00
C ALA A 184 11.36 38.24 -15.48
N ALA A 185 12.24 39.03 -14.82
CA ALA A 185 12.41 39.02 -13.36
C ALA A 185 11.16 39.51 -12.61
N ASP A 186 10.35 40.38 -13.23
CA ASP A 186 9.13 40.93 -12.63
C ASP A 186 7.87 40.15 -13.05
N VAL A 187 7.87 39.63 -14.29
CA VAL A 187 6.76 38.83 -14.82
C VAL A 187 6.70 37.45 -14.17
N LEU A 188 7.85 36.78 -13.98
CA LEU A 188 7.88 35.40 -13.49
C LEU A 188 7.23 35.24 -12.10
N PRO A 189 7.50 36.08 -11.07
CA PRO A 189 6.79 36.01 -9.79
C PRO A 189 5.27 36.12 -9.93
N THR A 190 4.79 36.98 -10.85
CA THR A 190 3.35 37.15 -11.11
C THR A 190 2.73 35.88 -11.72
N VAL A 191 3.43 35.27 -12.68
CA VAL A 191 3.02 33.98 -13.29
C VAL A 191 3.01 32.87 -12.25
N VAL A 192 4.06 32.75 -11.44
CA VAL A 192 4.15 31.76 -10.35
C VAL A 192 3.00 31.93 -9.36
N ARG A 193 2.72 33.17 -8.92
CA ARG A 193 1.60 33.44 -8.01
C ARG A 193 0.26 33.03 -8.61
N LYS A 194 -0.02 33.44 -9.85
CA LYS A 194 -1.32 33.23 -10.50
C LYS A 194 -1.58 31.77 -10.88
N PHE A 195 -0.61 31.10 -11.46
CA PHE A 195 -0.82 29.76 -12.03
C PHE A 195 -0.34 28.65 -11.10
N PHE A 196 0.83 28.82 -10.47
CA PHE A 196 1.37 27.78 -9.59
C PHE A 196 0.76 27.85 -8.19
N ILE A 197 0.92 28.97 -7.47
CA ILE A 197 0.50 29.08 -6.07
C ILE A 197 -1.04 28.99 -5.94
N GLN A 198 -1.79 29.69 -6.79
CA GLN A 198 -3.25 29.69 -6.71
C GLN A 198 -3.91 28.48 -7.41
N GLY A 199 -3.25 27.88 -8.41
CA GLY A 199 -3.83 26.81 -9.22
C GLY A 199 -3.25 25.42 -8.94
N ILE A 200 -1.95 25.24 -9.20
CA ILE A 200 -1.30 23.92 -9.16
C ILE A 200 -1.01 23.46 -7.72
N GLN A 201 -0.50 24.35 -6.87
CA GLN A 201 -0.02 24.03 -5.52
C GLN A 201 -1.10 23.44 -4.60
N PRO A 202 -2.37 23.90 -4.60
CA PRO A 202 -3.42 23.29 -3.80
C PRO A 202 -3.68 21.83 -4.18
N ARG A 203 -3.80 21.54 -5.49
CA ARG A 203 -3.98 20.17 -6.00
C ARG A 203 -2.76 19.29 -5.67
N ALA A 204 -1.56 19.84 -5.85
CA ALA A 204 -0.31 19.17 -5.50
C ALA A 204 -0.24 18.80 -4.01
N ALA A 205 -0.67 19.69 -3.12
CA ALA A 205 -0.74 19.43 -1.69
C ALA A 205 -1.75 18.32 -1.36
N MET A 206 -2.88 18.25 -2.06
CA MET A 206 -3.87 17.18 -1.87
C MET A 206 -3.34 15.82 -2.33
N LEU A 207 -2.66 15.77 -3.49
CA LEU A 207 -2.00 14.55 -3.98
C LEU A 207 -0.90 14.09 -3.01
N GLY A 208 -0.09 15.01 -2.50
CA GLY A 208 0.94 14.73 -1.51
C GLY A 208 0.36 14.18 -0.21
N ARG A 209 -0.73 14.76 0.31
CA ARG A 209 -1.45 14.21 1.47
C ARG A 209 -1.96 12.80 1.20
N ARG A 210 -2.62 12.59 0.07
CA ARG A 210 -3.16 11.27 -0.29
C ARG A 210 -2.07 10.19 -0.38
N TYR A 211 -0.89 10.55 -0.91
CA TYR A 211 0.31 9.71 -0.88
C TYR A 211 0.72 9.34 0.55
N HIS A 212 0.79 10.32 1.45
CA HIS A 212 1.15 10.09 2.85
C HIS A 212 0.07 9.35 3.66
N ASP A 213 -1.19 9.38 3.22
CA ASP A 213 -2.25 8.59 3.87
C ASP A 213 -2.20 7.11 3.45
N LEU A 214 -2.03 6.84 2.15
CA LEU A 214 -2.12 5.48 1.59
C LEU A 214 -0.83 4.66 1.75
N MET A 215 0.32 5.27 1.50
CA MET A 215 1.57 4.51 1.36
C MET A 215 2.09 3.95 2.69
N PRO A 216 2.09 4.68 3.82
CA PRO A 216 2.60 4.14 5.07
C PRO A 216 1.93 2.86 5.57
N PRO A 217 0.59 2.73 5.63
CA PRO A 217 -0.03 1.48 6.09
C PRO A 217 0.21 0.31 5.12
N LEU A 218 0.29 0.57 3.80
CA LEU A 218 0.65 -0.44 2.82
C LEU A 218 2.10 -0.91 3.00
N GLN A 219 3.05 0.02 3.09
CA GLN A 219 4.47 -0.29 3.30
C GLN A 219 4.69 -1.02 4.64
N ALA A 220 3.92 -0.71 5.67
CA ALA A 220 3.96 -1.42 6.93
C ALA A 220 3.53 -2.88 6.78
N LEU A 221 2.48 -3.17 6.02
CA LEU A 221 2.05 -4.54 5.75
C LEU A 221 3.10 -5.30 4.93
N GLU A 222 3.66 -4.67 3.90
CA GLU A 222 4.74 -5.25 3.09
C GLU A 222 5.99 -5.55 3.93
N ALA A 223 6.38 -4.64 4.83
CA ALA A 223 7.52 -4.83 5.73
C ALA A 223 7.31 -6.01 6.69
N GLN A 224 6.10 -6.22 7.19
CA GLN A 224 5.77 -7.40 8.01
C GLN A 224 5.94 -8.72 7.24
N LEU A 225 5.75 -8.67 5.92
CA LEU A 225 5.76 -9.85 5.03
C LEU A 225 7.03 -9.94 4.17
N GLN A 226 8.03 -9.09 4.41
CA GLN A 226 9.24 -8.93 3.59
C GLN A 226 9.92 -10.26 3.23
N ALA A 227 9.97 -11.19 4.19
CA ALA A 227 10.64 -12.49 4.04
C ALA A 227 9.95 -13.43 3.04
N VAL A 228 8.66 -13.23 2.75
CA VAL A 228 7.86 -14.11 1.89
C VAL A 228 7.38 -13.44 0.60
N LEU A 229 7.70 -12.16 0.38
CA LEU A 229 7.31 -11.47 -0.85
C LEU A 229 7.93 -12.19 -2.07
N PRO A 230 7.16 -12.44 -3.14
CA PRO A 230 7.71 -12.92 -4.40
C PRO A 230 8.67 -11.90 -5.03
N THR A 231 9.61 -12.37 -5.86
CA THR A 231 10.58 -11.49 -6.54
C THR A 231 9.90 -10.47 -7.44
N ASP A 232 8.91 -10.88 -8.22
CA ASP A 232 8.19 -9.96 -9.12
C ASP A 232 7.41 -8.89 -8.34
N TYR A 233 6.81 -9.27 -7.21
CA TYR A 233 6.16 -8.31 -6.31
C TYR A 233 7.17 -7.29 -5.79
N ARG A 234 8.35 -7.72 -5.33
CA ARG A 234 9.40 -6.80 -4.85
C ARG A 234 9.90 -5.85 -5.94
N HIS A 235 10.08 -6.33 -7.16
CA HIS A 235 10.47 -5.46 -8.28
C HIS A 235 9.40 -4.40 -8.56
N TRP A 236 8.14 -4.81 -8.62
CA TRP A 236 7.02 -3.89 -8.79
C TRP A 236 6.90 -2.90 -7.63
N GLN A 237 7.00 -3.37 -6.38
CA GLN A 237 6.98 -2.56 -5.16
C GLN A 237 8.08 -1.49 -5.18
N GLN A 238 9.32 -1.87 -5.52
CA GLN A 238 10.44 -0.94 -5.60
C GLN A 238 10.26 0.11 -6.68
N ALA A 239 9.74 -0.27 -7.85
CA ALA A 239 9.43 0.68 -8.92
C ALA A 239 8.33 1.66 -8.49
N ARG A 240 7.21 1.14 -7.98
CA ARG A 240 6.09 1.92 -7.45
C ARG A 240 6.55 2.92 -6.39
N ASP A 241 7.31 2.48 -5.40
CA ASP A 241 7.74 3.33 -4.29
C ASP A 241 8.72 4.41 -4.71
N ARG A 242 9.64 4.10 -5.63
CA ARG A 242 10.55 5.07 -6.23
C ARG A 242 9.76 6.14 -6.99
N ASP A 243 8.85 5.71 -7.86
CA ASP A 243 8.11 6.59 -8.75
C ASP A 243 7.16 7.49 -7.94
N LEU A 244 6.32 6.92 -7.07
CA LEU A 244 5.41 7.68 -6.22
C LEU A 244 6.13 8.71 -5.32
N ARG A 245 7.28 8.34 -4.74
CA ARG A 245 8.09 9.28 -3.94
C ARG A 245 8.66 10.40 -4.82
N ALA A 246 9.28 10.05 -5.94
CA ALA A 246 9.87 11.03 -6.84
C ALA A 246 8.80 12.02 -7.36
N TYR A 247 7.59 11.53 -7.64
CA TYR A 247 6.51 12.33 -8.18
C TYR A 247 5.84 13.21 -7.12
N SER A 248 5.65 12.71 -5.89
CA SER A 248 5.10 13.51 -4.80
C SER A 248 6.00 14.69 -4.40
N GLU A 249 7.31 14.55 -4.60
CA GLU A 249 8.29 15.61 -4.33
C GLU A 249 8.46 16.63 -5.48
N ALA A 250 7.89 16.39 -6.67
CA ALA A 250 8.07 17.23 -7.85
C ALA A 250 7.68 18.71 -7.64
N PRO A 251 6.56 19.05 -6.96
CA PRO A 251 6.19 20.44 -6.68
C PRO A 251 7.23 21.18 -5.84
N ALA A 252 7.81 20.51 -4.84
CA ALA A 252 8.84 21.09 -3.99
C ALA A 252 10.12 21.36 -4.78
N ARG A 253 10.54 20.42 -5.65
CA ARG A 253 11.66 20.62 -6.57
C ARG A 253 11.43 21.79 -7.52
N HIS A 254 10.22 21.91 -8.08
CA HIS A 254 9.87 23.02 -8.96
C HIS A 254 10.01 24.38 -8.27
N VAL A 255 9.49 24.49 -7.03
CA VAL A 255 9.65 25.71 -6.21
C VAL A 255 11.13 26.01 -5.97
N GLN A 256 11.95 25.00 -5.67
CA GLN A 256 13.39 25.19 -5.49
C GLN A 256 14.07 25.71 -6.76
N ASN A 257 13.69 25.19 -7.93
CA ASN A 257 14.23 25.65 -9.22
C ASN A 257 13.84 27.11 -9.51
N LEU A 258 12.59 27.49 -9.24
CA LEU A 258 12.14 28.89 -9.35
C LEU A 258 12.91 29.82 -8.41
N GLN A 259 13.08 29.41 -7.14
CA GLN A 259 13.84 30.17 -6.15
C GLN A 259 15.28 30.37 -6.59
N ASN A 260 15.93 29.32 -7.10
CA ASN A 260 17.31 29.38 -7.58
C ASN A 260 17.45 30.34 -8.76
N LEU A 261 16.53 30.31 -9.72
CA LEU A 261 16.56 31.21 -10.88
C LEU A 261 16.36 32.68 -10.48
N LEU A 262 15.48 32.95 -9.51
CA LEU A 262 15.13 34.31 -9.06
C LEU A 262 16.07 34.84 -7.96
N LYS A 263 16.91 33.99 -7.36
CA LYS A 263 17.85 34.37 -6.29
C LYS A 263 18.71 35.60 -6.66
N PRO A 264 19.29 35.72 -7.88
CA PRO A 264 20.06 36.90 -8.27
C PRO A 264 19.22 38.18 -8.40
N CYS A 265 17.89 38.05 -8.47
CA CYS A 265 16.94 39.15 -8.64
C CYS A 265 16.25 39.57 -7.32
N GLY A 266 16.65 39.02 -6.17
CA GLY A 266 15.98 39.27 -4.88
C GLY A 266 14.95 38.21 -4.46
N GLY A 267 14.80 37.13 -5.24
CA GLY A 267 13.91 36.00 -4.92
C GLY A 267 12.46 36.14 -5.40
N ILE A 268 11.62 35.16 -5.08
CA ILE A 268 10.19 35.11 -5.48
C ILE A 268 9.38 36.26 -4.86
N ASN A 269 9.82 36.77 -3.70
CA ASN A 269 9.22 37.91 -3.01
C ASN A 269 10.01 39.21 -3.20
N GLY A 270 10.97 39.23 -4.14
CA GLY A 270 11.94 40.31 -4.31
C GLY A 270 11.36 41.53 -5.02
N ASN A 271 10.84 42.45 -4.20
CA ASN A 271 10.36 43.82 -4.45
C ASN A 271 9.50 44.05 -5.70
#